data_AF-A0A7J9XU84-F1
#
_entry.id   AF-A0A7J9XU84-F1
#
_cell.length_a   1.000
_cell.length_b   1.000
_cell.length_c   1.000
_cell.angle_alpha   90.00
_cell.angle_beta   90.00
_cell.angle_gamma   90.00
#
_symmetry.space_group_name_H-M   'P 1'
#
loop_
_entity.id
_entity.type
_entity.pdbx_description
1 polymer ?
#
loop_
_entity_poly.entity_id
_entity_poly.type
_entity_poly.pdbx_seq_one_letter_code
_entity_poly.pdbx_strand_id
1 'polypeptide(L)'
;MAAPENFYEAVGGEQTFRQIVGRFYELVAQDELLRPIYPEEDLTGAEERLRMFLVQYWGGPRTYSDQRGHPRLRMRHAPFTIGPTERDAWLRCMRVAVDEAELGEAYRAVLWNYLEMAANSMVNSWS
;
A
#
# COMPACT_ATOMS: atom_id res chain seq x y z
N MET A 1 9.44 10.75 -26.57
CA MET A 1 8.40 10.11 -25.74
C MET A 1 7.47 11.20 -25.23
N ALA A 2 6.16 10.97 -25.22
CA ALA A 2 5.20 11.90 -24.62
C ALA A 2 5.43 11.98 -23.10
N ALA A 3 5.08 13.10 -22.49
CA ALA A 3 5.07 13.20 -21.03
C ALA A 3 4.02 12.23 -20.46
N PRO A 4 4.26 11.64 -19.28
CA PRO A 4 3.31 10.72 -18.65
C PRO A 4 1.98 11.44 -18.35
N GLU A 5 0.86 10.78 -18.61
CA GLU A 5 -0.48 11.37 -18.43
C GLU A 5 -0.94 11.34 -16.96
N ASN A 6 -0.34 10.46 -16.15
CA ASN A 6 -0.68 10.27 -14.73
C ASN A 6 0.52 9.79 -13.92
N PHE A 7 0.35 9.76 -12.59
CA PHE A 7 1.40 9.34 -11.66
C PHE A 7 1.83 7.89 -11.91
N TYR A 8 0.89 6.98 -12.19
CA TYR A 8 1.18 5.57 -12.44
C TYR A 8 2.17 5.41 -13.61
N GLU A 9 1.95 6.08 -14.75
CA GLU A 9 2.88 6.05 -15.88
C GLU A 9 4.22 6.71 -15.53
N ALA A 10 4.19 7.83 -14.81
CA ALA A 10 5.36 8.62 -14.46
C ALA A 10 6.38 7.85 -13.60
N VAL A 11 5.92 6.86 -12.81
CA VAL A 11 6.78 6.05 -11.94
C VAL A 11 7.14 4.70 -12.52
N GLY A 12 6.79 4.39 -13.78
CA GLY A 12 7.11 3.11 -14.43
C GLY A 12 5.99 2.06 -14.37
N GLY A 13 4.78 2.45 -13.96
CA GLY A 13 3.58 1.64 -14.06
C GLY A 13 3.56 0.42 -13.14
N GLU A 14 2.91 -0.64 -13.62
CA GLU A 14 2.62 -1.87 -12.88
C GLU A 14 3.86 -2.50 -12.24
N GLN A 15 5.00 -2.47 -12.93
CA GLN A 15 6.24 -3.07 -12.43
C GLN A 15 6.71 -2.41 -11.13
N THR A 16 6.61 -1.08 -11.04
CA THR A 16 6.98 -0.31 -9.86
C THR A 16 6.08 -0.64 -8.67
N PHE A 17 4.76 -0.71 -8.88
CA PHE A 17 3.84 -1.08 -7.81
C PHE A 17 3.99 -2.54 -7.40
N ARG A 18 4.32 -3.44 -8.32
CA ARG A 18 4.67 -4.84 -7.99
C ARG A 18 5.90 -4.92 -7.11
N GLN A 19 6.96 -4.18 -7.44
CA GLN A 19 8.19 -4.14 -6.63
C GLN A 19 7.92 -3.59 -5.23
N ILE A 20 7.28 -2.43 -5.12
CA ILE A 20 6.97 -1.80 -3.82
C ILE A 20 6.07 -2.70 -2.98
N VAL A 21 4.96 -3.19 -3.54
CA VAL A 21 3.97 -3.95 -2.76
C VAL A 21 4.49 -5.35 -2.41
N GLY A 22 5.20 -6.03 -3.32
CA GLY A 22 5.84 -7.30 -3.03
C GLY A 22 6.86 -7.16 -1.91
N ARG A 23 7.76 -6.17 -2.02
CA ARG A 23 8.75 -5.90 -0.97
C ARG A 23 8.11 -5.54 0.36
N PHE A 24 7.04 -4.74 0.34
CA PHE A 24 6.27 -4.43 1.54
C PHE A 24 5.74 -5.70 2.22
N TYR A 25 5.18 -6.65 1.48
CA TYR A 25 4.64 -7.89 2.07
C TYR A 25 5.73 -8.89 2.50
N GLU A 26 6.90 -8.92 1.86
CA GLU A 26 8.07 -9.64 2.38
C GLU A 26 8.49 -9.15 3.77
N LEU A 27 8.41 -7.84 4.01
CA LEU A 27 8.74 -7.21 5.29
C LEU A 27 7.62 -7.46 6.32
N VAL A 28 6.35 -7.34 5.92
CA VAL A 28 5.19 -7.65 6.78
C VAL A 28 5.23 -9.10 7.27
N ALA A 29 5.65 -10.04 6.41
CA ALA A 29 5.76 -11.45 6.78
C ALA A 29 6.76 -11.70 7.92
N GLN A 30 7.72 -10.80 8.12
CA GLN A 30 8.79 -10.88 9.11
C GLN A 30 8.57 -9.95 10.32
N ASP A 31 7.60 -9.02 10.25
CA ASP A 31 7.33 -8.07 11.33
C ASP A 31 6.40 -8.69 12.39
N GLU A 32 6.87 -8.76 13.63
CA GLU A 32 6.17 -9.40 14.76
C GLU A 32 4.87 -8.68 15.15
N LEU A 33 4.72 -7.39 14.83
CA LEU A 33 3.52 -6.62 15.12
C LEU A 33 2.48 -6.77 14.01
N LEU A 34 2.92 -6.76 12.75
CA LEU A 34 2.02 -6.82 11.61
C LEU A 34 1.57 -8.25 11.30
N ARG A 35 2.48 -9.24 11.35
CA ARG A 35 2.15 -10.60 10.93
C ARG A 35 0.91 -11.17 11.64
N PRO A 36 0.72 -10.98 12.97
CA PRO A 36 -0.48 -11.49 13.66
C PRO A 36 -1.79 -10.82 13.27
N ILE A 37 -1.77 -9.64 12.63
CA ILE A 37 -2.98 -8.93 12.17
C ILE A 37 -3.61 -9.65 10.97
N TYR A 38 -2.79 -10.32 10.15
CA TYR A 38 -3.24 -11.01 8.95
C TYR A 38 -3.75 -12.41 9.29
N PRO A 39 -5.05 -12.70 9.12
CA PRO A 39 -5.63 -13.99 9.46
C PRO A 39 -5.21 -15.10 8.50
N GLU A 40 -4.82 -14.74 7.27
CA GLU A 40 -4.32 -15.71 6.30
C GLU A 40 -2.88 -16.15 6.61
N GLU A 41 -2.60 -17.44 6.39
CA GLU A 41 -1.23 -17.96 6.45
C GLU A 41 -0.37 -17.43 5.29
N ASP A 42 -0.98 -17.32 4.10
CA ASP A 42 -0.41 -16.79 2.87
C ASP A 42 -0.89 -15.35 2.61
N LEU A 43 0.06 -14.42 2.41
CA LEU A 43 -0.20 -12.99 2.19
C LEU A 43 -0.44 -12.62 0.72
N THR A 44 -0.31 -13.56 -0.23
CA THR A 44 -0.46 -13.32 -1.67
C THR A 44 -1.78 -12.61 -2.02
N GLY A 45 -2.87 -13.01 -1.36
CA GLY A 45 -4.18 -12.37 -1.56
C GLY A 45 -4.25 -10.94 -1.04
N ALA A 46 -3.55 -10.62 0.05
CA ALA A 46 -3.48 -9.27 0.60
C ALA A 46 -2.57 -8.36 -0.26
N GLU A 47 -1.46 -8.92 -0.74
CA GLU A 47 -0.54 -8.31 -1.70
C GLU A 47 -1.26 -7.86 -2.97
N GLU A 48 -1.96 -8.79 -3.61
CA GLU A 48 -2.69 -8.53 -4.86
C GLU A 48 -3.71 -7.40 -4.69
N ARG A 49 -4.45 -7.40 -3.57
CA ARG A 49 -5.47 -6.38 -3.29
C ARG A 49 -4.87 -4.99 -3.09
N LEU A 50 -3.74 -4.89 -2.38
CA LEU A 50 -3.06 -3.61 -2.18
C LEU A 50 -2.47 -3.10 -3.50
N ARG A 51 -1.83 -3.98 -4.28
CA ARG A 51 -1.25 -3.63 -5.58
C ARG A 51 -2.33 -3.10 -6.53
N MET A 52 -3.41 -3.84 -6.73
CA MET A 52 -4.53 -3.40 -7.59
C MET A 52 -5.11 -2.06 -7.10
N PHE A 53 -5.22 -1.87 -5.78
CA PHE A 53 -5.73 -0.62 -5.22
C PHE A 53 -4.82 0.56 -5.55
N LEU A 54 -3.51 0.45 -5.29
CA LEU A 54 -2.55 1.53 -5.54
C LEU A 54 -2.40 1.83 -7.04
N VAL A 55 -2.34 0.78 -7.87
CA VAL A 55 -2.33 0.92 -9.34
C VAL A 55 -3.53 1.72 -9.80
N GLN A 56 -4.74 1.35 -9.36
CA GLN A 56 -5.94 2.10 -9.72
C GLN A 56 -5.91 3.53 -9.16
N TYR A 57 -5.51 3.72 -7.91
CA TYR A 57 -5.49 5.03 -7.26
C TYR A 57 -4.63 6.04 -8.03
N TRP A 58 -3.50 5.60 -8.58
CA TRP A 58 -2.55 6.46 -9.28
C TRP A 58 -2.79 6.62 -10.79
N GLY A 59 -3.92 6.11 -11.29
CA GLY A 59 -4.35 6.29 -12.69
C GLY A 59 -4.11 5.07 -13.60
N GLY A 60 -3.69 3.93 -13.05
CA GLY A 60 -3.62 2.67 -13.77
C GLY A 60 -4.98 1.98 -13.96
N PRO A 61 -4.98 0.70 -14.40
CA PRO A 61 -6.21 -0.07 -14.62
C PRO A 61 -7.16 -0.12 -13.42
N ARG A 62 -8.46 -0.16 -13.70
CA ARG A 62 -9.54 -0.21 -12.69
C ARG A 62 -9.80 -1.59 -12.07
N THR A 63 -8.85 -2.50 -12.19
CA THR A 63 -9.00 -3.91 -11.81
C THR A 63 -9.49 -4.10 -10.37
N TYR A 64 -9.03 -3.25 -9.42
CA TYR A 64 -9.53 -3.30 -8.05
C TYR A 64 -11.05 -3.10 -7.98
N SER A 65 -11.58 -2.06 -8.60
CA SER A 65 -13.01 -1.75 -8.52
C SER A 65 -13.85 -2.74 -9.30
N ASP A 66 -13.34 -3.22 -10.43
CA ASP A 66 -14.06 -4.19 -11.25
C ASP A 66 -14.19 -5.56 -10.53
N GLN A 67 -13.21 -5.93 -9.69
CA GLN A 67 -13.26 -7.17 -8.90
C GLN A 67 -13.82 -7.02 -7.48
N ARG A 68 -13.67 -5.85 -6.85
CA ARG A 68 -13.93 -5.64 -5.41
C ARG A 68 -14.95 -4.55 -5.14
N GLY A 69 -15.43 -3.85 -6.17
CA GLY A 69 -16.28 -2.68 -6.03
C GLY A 69 -15.58 -1.51 -5.32
N HIS A 70 -16.39 -0.59 -4.78
CA HIS A 70 -15.89 0.62 -4.12
C HIS A 70 -14.88 0.31 -2.99
N PRO A 71 -13.74 1.03 -2.88
CA PRO A 71 -12.69 0.77 -1.90
C PRO A 71 -13.11 0.67 -0.43
N ARG A 72 -14.01 1.58 0.02
CA ARG A 72 -14.57 1.60 1.39
C ARG A 72 -13.52 1.22 2.46
N LEU A 73 -12.34 1.83 2.40
CA LEU A 73 -11.15 1.35 3.11
C LEU A 73 -11.38 1.22 4.62
N ARG A 74 -11.96 2.24 5.26
CA ARG A 74 -12.26 2.20 6.70
C ARG A 74 -13.18 1.04 7.08
N MET A 75 -14.20 0.73 6.25
CA MET A 75 -15.09 -0.42 6.48
C MET A 75 -14.32 -1.74 6.37
N ARG A 76 -13.36 -1.85 5.43
CA ARG A 76 -12.53 -3.05 5.25
C ARG A 76 -11.45 -3.20 6.33
N HIS A 77 -11.04 -2.11 6.97
CA HIS A 77 -10.06 -2.11 8.06
C HIS A 77 -10.71 -2.21 9.45
N ALA A 78 -12.01 -1.94 9.57
CA ALA A 78 -12.76 -2.00 10.83
C ALA A 78 -12.70 -3.34 11.60
N PRO A 79 -12.58 -4.53 10.94
CA PRO A 79 -12.43 -5.79 11.66
C PRO A 79 -11.09 -5.98 12.38
N PHE A 80 -10.07 -5.16 12.07
CA PHE A 80 -8.74 -5.27 12.66
C PHE A 80 -8.55 -4.24 13.76
N THR A 81 -7.75 -4.56 14.78
CA THR A 81 -7.30 -3.58 15.78
C THR A 81 -6.09 -2.86 15.21
N ILE A 82 -6.25 -1.60 14.82
CA ILE A 82 -5.19 -0.77 14.23
C ILE A 82 -5.00 0.46 15.11
N GLY A 83 -4.00 0.42 15.98
CA GLY A 83 -3.55 1.54 16.78
C GLY A 83 -2.34 2.26 16.18
N PRO A 84 -1.78 3.24 16.91
CA PRO A 84 -0.56 3.93 16.52
C PRO A 84 0.62 2.97 16.27
N THR A 85 0.75 1.92 17.10
CA THR A 85 1.80 0.91 17.00
C THR A 85 1.74 0.14 15.68
N GLU A 86 0.57 -0.35 15.29
CA GLU A 86 0.37 -1.09 14.04
C GLU A 86 0.52 -0.18 12.82
N ARG A 87 0.00 1.05 12.89
CA ARG A 87 0.21 2.08 11.86
C ARG A 87 1.69 2.35 11.64
N ASP A 88 2.45 2.55 12.72
CA ASP A 88 3.87 2.86 12.62
C ASP A 88 4.66 1.65 12.10
N ALA A 89 4.29 0.43 12.48
CA ALA A 89 4.86 -0.78 11.89
C ALA A 89 4.60 -0.86 10.39
N TRP A 90 3.35 -0.62 9.97
CA TRP A 90 2.98 -0.59 8.56
C TRP A 90 3.79 0.44 7.77
N LEU A 91 3.92 1.66 8.32
CA LEU A 91 4.68 2.74 7.70
C LEU A 91 6.18 2.44 7.65
N ARG A 92 6.76 1.78 8.66
CA ARG A 92 8.16 1.34 8.63
C ARG A 92 8.41 0.37 7.48
N CYS A 93 7.60 -0.69 7.34
CA CYS A 93 7.74 -1.64 6.23
C CYS A 93 7.57 -0.96 4.87
N MET A 94 6.55 -0.09 4.75
CA MET A 94 6.27 0.61 3.48
C MET A 94 7.36 1.63 3.13
N ARG A 95 7.97 2.29 4.12
CA ARG A 95 9.07 3.23 3.89
C ARG A 95 10.25 2.52 3.22
N VAL A 96 10.66 1.38 3.76
CA VAL A 96 11.75 0.57 3.20
C VAL A 96 11.42 0.18 1.76
N ALA A 97 10.21 -0.33 1.50
CA ALA A 97 9.79 -0.72 0.16
C ALA A 97 9.77 0.44 -0.85
N VAL A 98 9.35 1.64 -0.43
CA VAL A 98 9.34 2.85 -1.28
C VAL A 98 10.76 3.37 -1.52
N ASP A 99 11.62 3.34 -0.51
CA ASP A 99 13.01 3.81 -0.62
C ASP A 99 13.82 2.88 -1.53
N GLU A 100 13.64 1.55 -1.42
CA GLU A 100 14.28 0.54 -2.28
C GLU A 100 13.79 0.56 -3.74
N ALA A 101 12.64 1.20 -4.02
CA ALA A 101 12.14 1.37 -5.38
C ALA A 101 12.84 2.53 -6.15
N GLU A 102 13.74 3.27 -5.49
CA GLU A 102 14.61 4.29 -6.09
C GLU A 102 13.88 5.32 -6.98
N LEU A 103 12.66 5.68 -6.57
CA LEU A 103 11.87 6.70 -7.29
C LEU A 103 12.56 8.06 -7.22
N GLY A 104 12.41 8.86 -8.27
CA GLY A 104 12.82 10.26 -8.25
C GLY A 104 12.18 11.00 -7.07
N GLU A 105 12.95 11.86 -6.39
CA GLU A 105 12.60 12.44 -5.09
C GLU A 105 11.18 13.06 -5.05
N ALA A 106 10.80 13.80 -6.09
CA ALA A 106 9.47 14.40 -6.18
C ALA A 106 8.34 13.35 -6.21
N TYR A 107 8.51 12.26 -6.98
CA TYR A 107 7.52 11.18 -7.04
C TYR A 107 7.49 10.39 -5.73
N ARG A 108 8.66 10.11 -5.17
CA ARG A 108 8.79 9.46 -3.86
C ARG A 108 8.06 10.23 -2.77
N ALA A 109 8.21 11.56 -2.74
CA ALA A 109 7.53 12.42 -1.77
C ALA A 109 6.01 12.40 -1.95
N VAL A 110 5.51 12.50 -3.19
CA VAL A 110 4.07 12.42 -3.49
C VAL A 110 3.47 11.09 -3.06
N LEU A 111 4.12 9.97 -3.42
CA LEU A 111 3.68 8.64 -3.02
C LEU A 111 3.67 8.51 -1.49
N TRP A 112 4.76 8.91 -0.84
CA TRP A 112 4.88 8.81 0.61
C TRP A 112 3.81 9.60 1.35
N ASN A 113 3.58 10.87 0.97
CA ASN A 113 2.61 11.73 1.63
C ASN A 113 1.20 11.12 1.58
N TYR A 114 0.84 10.50 0.45
CA TYR A 114 -0.42 9.78 0.33
C TYR A 114 -0.48 8.56 1.27
N LEU A 115 0.56 7.70 1.26
CA LEU A 115 0.60 6.48 2.08
C LEU A 115 0.52 6.81 3.58
N GLU A 116 1.23 7.84 4.02
CA GLU A 116 1.21 8.32 5.40
C GLU A 116 -0.17 8.85 5.80
N MET A 117 -0.79 9.70 4.98
CA MET A 117 -2.16 10.17 5.20
C MET A 117 -3.17 9.01 5.24
N ALA A 118 -3.05 8.05 4.31
CA ALA A 118 -3.93 6.90 4.22
C ALA A 118 -3.80 5.99 5.46
N ALA A 119 -2.58 5.67 5.88
CA ALA A 119 -2.32 4.86 7.07
C ALA A 119 -2.87 5.52 8.34
N ASN A 120 -2.67 6.84 8.51
CA ASN A 120 -3.26 7.60 9.61
C ASN A 120 -4.79 7.52 9.62
N SER A 121 -5.42 7.51 8.44
CA SER A 121 -6.88 7.42 8.31
C SER A 121 -7.46 6.05 8.65
N MET A 122 -6.62 4.99 8.69
CA MET A 122 -7.04 3.63 9.01
C MET A 122 -6.99 3.31 10.51
N VAL A 123 -6.32 4.13 11.32
CA VAL A 123 -6.29 3.97 12.78
C VAL A 123 -7.71 3.97 13.33
N ASN A 124 -8.04 2.93 14.09
CA ASN A 124 -9.37 2.68 14.64
C ASN A 124 -9.35 2.26 16.11
N SER A 125 -8.16 2.06 16.69
CA SER A 125 -7.94 1.78 18.11
C SER A 125 -7.01 2.82 18.74
N TRP A 126 -7.28 3.17 19.99
CA TRP A 126 -6.50 4.15 20.78
C TRP A 126 -6.18 3.64 22.18
N SER A 127 -6.40 2.34 22.39
CA SER A 127 -6.08 1.61 23.62
C SER A 127 -4.58 1.38 23.76
#